data_AF-A0A923TH83-F1
#
_entry.id   AF-A0A923TH83-F1
#
_cell.length_a   1.000
_cell.length_b   1.000
_cell.length_c   1.000
_cell.angle_alpha   90.00
_cell.angle_beta   90.00
_cell.angle_gamma   90.00
#
_symmetry.space_group_name_H-M   'P 1'
#
loop_
_entity.id
_entity.type
_entity.pdbx_description
1 polymer ?
#
loop_
_entity_poly.entity_id
_entity_poly.type
_entity_poly.pdbx_seq_one_letter_code
_entity_poly.pdbx_strand_id
1 'polypeptide(L)'
;MPSGNKRFQFSISSRISLLFSATFASGLLIAFVVTYFQIQKSLEESNRTVMTAKLQETSAILSTEGVDGLRGFLAEEKNRIVNAPFLIRVLTVDGGALFTKPSVQQETFDFDSLSKEELHPEQILGWHALSAVNDEDKFDLLTEKVRDNLYIRVGKSSEDREEILERIVSVFAVTGGVIALLSILLGI
;
A
#
# COMPACT_ATOMS: atom_id res chain seq x y z
N MET A 1 -49.36 20.11 -38.81
CA MET A 1 -48.86 20.77 -37.57
C MET A 1 -50.07 21.10 -36.71
N PRO A 2 -50.07 20.80 -35.40
CA PRO A 2 -49.07 21.34 -34.47
C PRO A 2 -48.32 20.27 -33.66
N SER A 3 -47.01 20.46 -33.57
CA SER A 3 -46.10 19.76 -32.66
C SER A 3 -46.30 20.28 -31.24
N GLY A 4 -46.94 19.48 -30.39
CA GLY A 4 -47.03 19.76 -28.96
C GLY A 4 -45.68 19.59 -28.30
N ASN A 5 -44.94 20.69 -28.11
CA ASN A 5 -43.79 20.74 -27.23
C ASN A 5 -44.27 20.45 -25.80
N LYS A 6 -44.11 19.20 -25.34
CA LYS A 6 -44.26 18.85 -23.93
C LYS A 6 -43.13 19.55 -23.16
N ARG A 7 -43.41 20.77 -22.69
CA ARG A 7 -42.59 21.43 -21.67
C ARG A 7 -42.66 20.57 -20.41
N PHE A 8 -41.56 19.88 -20.10
CA PHE A 8 -41.36 19.18 -18.84
C PHE A 8 -41.44 20.21 -17.71
N GLN A 9 -42.63 20.40 -17.14
CA GLN A 9 -42.79 21.28 -15.97
C GLN A 9 -42.39 20.46 -14.76
N PHE A 10 -41.17 20.69 -14.26
CA PHE A 10 -40.72 20.16 -12.97
C PHE A 10 -41.71 20.57 -11.89
N SER A 11 -42.45 19.60 -11.36
CA SER A 11 -43.29 19.77 -10.18
C SER A 11 -42.42 20.21 -8.99
N ILE A 12 -43.00 20.97 -8.06
CA ILE A 12 -42.34 21.39 -6.81
C ILE A 12 -41.77 20.17 -6.08
N SER A 13 -42.50 19.04 -6.10
CA SER A 13 -42.05 17.77 -5.52
C SER A 13 -40.77 17.24 -6.15
N SER A 14 -40.65 17.28 -7.49
CA SER A 14 -39.46 16.82 -8.20
C SER A 14 -38.23 17.68 -7.86
N ARG A 15 -38.41 19.00 -7.67
CA ARG A 15 -37.31 19.91 -7.28
C ARG A 15 -36.80 19.62 -5.88
N ILE A 16 -37.70 19.35 -4.94
CA ILE A 16 -37.36 19.00 -3.55
C ILE A 16 -36.64 17.65 -3.51
N SER A 17 -37.14 16.64 -4.23
CA SER A 17 -36.48 15.33 -4.34
C SER A 17 -35.08 15.44 -4.93
N LEU A 18 -34.88 16.28 -5.94
CA LEU A 18 -33.57 16.48 -6.58
C LEU A 18 -32.58 17.16 -5.61
N LEU A 19 -33.02 18.19 -4.87
CA LEU A 19 -32.18 18.83 -3.84
C LEU A 19 -31.81 17.88 -2.70
N PHE A 20 -32.77 17.07 -2.24
CA PHE A 20 -32.53 16.09 -1.20
C PHE A 20 -31.55 15.00 -1.67
N SER A 21 -31.75 14.45 -2.87
CA SER A 21 -30.85 13.46 -3.48
C SER A 21 -29.44 14.01 -3.66
N ALA A 22 -29.30 15.25 -4.17
CA ALA A 22 -28.00 15.89 -4.33
C ALA A 22 -27.28 16.09 -2.99
N THR A 23 -28.00 16.53 -1.95
CA THR A 23 -27.46 16.72 -0.60
C THR A 23 -27.02 15.39 0.01
N PHE A 24 -27.85 14.36 -0.13
CA PHE A 24 -27.55 13.01 0.35
C PHE A 24 -26.35 12.39 -0.36
N ALA A 25 -26.29 12.50 -1.70
CA ALA A 25 -25.16 12.03 -2.49
C ALA A 25 -23.86 12.74 -2.12
N SER A 26 -23.91 14.06 -1.92
CA SER A 26 -22.76 14.82 -1.43
C SER A 26 -22.31 14.37 -0.04
N GLY A 27 -23.26 14.09 0.87
CA GLY A 27 -22.95 13.58 2.20
C GLY A 27 -22.27 12.21 2.16
N LEU A 28 -22.78 11.30 1.33
CA LEU A 28 -22.17 9.98 1.13
C LEU A 28 -20.77 10.08 0.52
N LEU A 29 -20.57 10.98 -0.45
CA LEU A 29 -19.27 11.19 -1.08
C LEU A 29 -18.26 11.71 -0.05
N ILE A 30 -18.63 12.71 0.75
CA ILE A 30 -17.78 13.25 1.81
C ILE A 30 -17.45 12.16 2.83
N ALA A 31 -18.45 11.39 3.28
CA ALA A 31 -18.24 10.29 4.22
C ALA A 31 -17.27 9.25 3.64
N PHE A 32 -17.45 8.86 2.37
CA PHE A 32 -16.56 7.94 1.67
C PHE A 32 -15.13 8.45 1.62
N VAL A 33 -14.92 9.71 1.22
CA VAL A 33 -13.58 10.31 1.13
C VAL A 33 -12.89 10.30 2.50
N VAL A 34 -13.61 10.67 3.57
CA VAL A 34 -13.06 10.65 4.93
C VAL A 34 -12.69 9.23 5.35
N THR A 35 -13.57 8.25 5.15
CA THR A 35 -13.30 6.85 5.49
C THR A 35 -12.14 6.28 4.66
N TYR A 36 -12.08 6.59 3.37
CA TYR A 36 -10.98 6.17 2.50
C TYR A 36 -9.62 6.66 3.03
N PHE A 37 -9.51 7.95 3.37
CA PHE A 37 -8.27 8.48 3.94
C PHE A 37 -7.91 7.87 5.29
N GLN A 38 -8.90 7.53 6.13
CA GLN A 38 -8.65 6.84 7.39
C GLN A 38 -8.11 5.42 7.16
N ILE A 39 -8.69 4.68 6.22
CA ILE A 39 -8.24 3.33 5.87
C ILE A 39 -6.83 3.37 5.29
N GLN A 40 -6.56 4.28 4.35
CA GLN A 40 -5.24 4.46 3.75
C GLN A 40 -4.17 4.70 4.82
N LYS A 41 -4.41 5.62 5.75
CA LYS A 41 -3.47 5.90 6.86
C LYS A 41 -3.31 4.71 7.79
N SER A 42 -4.42 4.05 8.15
CA SER A 42 -4.38 2.88 9.02
C SER A 42 -3.56 1.73 8.41
N LEU A 43 -3.70 1.50 7.11
CA LEU A 43 -2.91 0.50 6.38
C LEU A 43 -1.43 0.89 6.33
N GLU A 44 -1.10 2.17 6.11
CA GLU A 44 0.28 2.65 6.14
C GLU A 44 0.92 2.47 7.52
N GLU A 45 0.25 2.89 8.59
CA GLU A 45 0.72 2.73 9.97
C GLU A 45 0.88 1.26 10.35
N SER A 46 -0.06 0.41 9.95
CA SER A 46 0.03 -1.04 10.15
C SER A 46 1.26 -1.61 9.42
N ASN A 47 1.48 -1.23 8.16
CA ASN A 47 2.64 -1.68 7.39
C ASN A 47 3.95 -1.25 8.05
N ARG A 48 4.04 0.01 8.47
CA ARG A 48 5.21 0.54 9.20
C ARG A 48 5.48 -0.21 10.50
N THR A 49 4.44 -0.51 11.25
CA THR A 49 4.53 -1.25 12.52
C THR A 49 5.07 -2.67 12.27
N VAL A 50 4.52 -3.36 11.28
CA VAL A 50 4.93 -4.73 10.93
C VAL A 50 6.38 -4.77 10.44
N MET A 51 6.78 -3.85 9.56
CA MET A 51 8.16 -3.76 9.08
C MET A 51 9.14 -3.41 10.19
N THR A 52 8.78 -2.49 11.09
CA THR A 52 9.62 -2.11 12.24
C THR A 52 9.80 -3.30 13.18
N ALA A 53 8.72 -4.04 13.48
CA ALA A 53 8.81 -5.25 14.29
C ALA A 53 9.70 -6.31 13.63
N LYS A 54 9.59 -6.48 12.31
CA LYS A 54 10.43 -7.43 11.57
C LYS A 54 11.90 -7.02 11.54
N LEU A 55 12.17 -5.72 11.40
CA LEU A 55 13.53 -5.17 11.49
C LEU A 55 14.14 -5.43 12.87
N GLN A 56 13.40 -5.15 13.94
CA GLN A 56 13.87 -5.39 15.30
C GLN A 56 14.14 -6.87 15.57
N GLU A 57 13.24 -7.76 15.15
CA GLU A 57 13.42 -9.21 15.28
C GLU A 57 14.68 -9.69 14.57
N THR A 58 14.85 -9.29 13.31
CA THR A 58 15.99 -9.72 12.48
C THR A 58 17.30 -9.07 12.92
N SER A 59 17.27 -7.83 13.38
CA SER A 59 18.41 -7.10 13.96
C SER A 59 18.89 -7.75 15.27
N ALA A 60 17.96 -8.16 16.12
CA ALA A 60 18.27 -8.85 17.37
C ALA A 60 18.99 -10.18 17.09
N ILE A 61 18.46 -11.00 16.19
CA ILE A 61 19.07 -12.29 15.80
C ILE A 61 20.44 -12.07 15.15
N LEU A 62 20.55 -11.10 14.25
CA LEU A 62 21.83 -10.76 13.62
C LEU A 62 22.89 -10.30 14.65
N SER A 63 22.46 -9.60 15.70
CA SER A 63 23.34 -9.15 16.78
C SER A 63 23.81 -10.31 17.67
N THR A 64 22.93 -11.27 17.96
CA THR A 64 23.21 -12.37 18.89
C THR A 64 23.88 -13.57 18.23
N GLU A 65 23.39 -13.98 17.06
CA GLU A 65 23.78 -15.23 16.38
C GLU A 65 24.51 -14.99 15.06
N GLY A 66 24.60 -13.74 14.60
CA GLY A 66 25.27 -13.39 13.35
C GLY A 66 24.47 -13.79 12.11
N VAL A 67 25.14 -13.73 10.96
CA VAL A 67 24.51 -13.96 9.65
C VAL A 67 24.02 -15.40 9.48
N ASP A 68 24.75 -16.38 10.02
CA ASP A 68 24.38 -17.79 9.91
C ASP A 68 23.16 -18.13 10.78
N GLY A 69 23.06 -17.55 11.98
CA GLY A 69 21.85 -17.67 12.81
C GLY A 69 20.62 -17.04 12.15
N LEU A 70 20.78 -15.84 11.57
CA LEU A 70 19.72 -15.19 10.81
C LEU A 70 19.27 -16.04 9.61
N ARG A 71 20.21 -16.69 8.90
CA ARG A 71 19.90 -17.59 7.79
C ARG A 71 19.10 -18.81 8.27
N GLY A 72 19.47 -19.41 9.39
CA GLY A 72 18.74 -20.54 9.99
C GLY A 72 17.32 -20.14 10.40
N PHE A 73 17.18 -19.03 11.12
CA PHE A 73 15.90 -18.48 11.55
C PHE A 73 14.95 -18.23 10.36
N LEU A 74 15.44 -17.56 9.31
CA LEU A 74 14.63 -17.25 8.13
C LEU A 74 14.27 -18.48 7.29
N ALA A 75 15.09 -19.53 7.34
CA ALA A 75 14.79 -20.81 6.70
C ALA A 75 13.65 -21.55 7.43
N GLU A 76 13.65 -21.55 8.77
CA GLU A 76 12.53 -22.10 9.56
C GLU A 76 11.24 -21.31 9.36
N GLU A 77 11.33 -19.98 9.29
CA GLU A 77 10.17 -19.11 9.07
C GLU A 77 9.53 -19.35 7.68
N LYS A 78 10.35 -19.52 6.63
CA LYS A 78 9.87 -19.88 5.28
C LYS A 78 9.09 -21.19 5.27
N ASN A 79 9.46 -22.15 6.13
CA ASN A 79 8.75 -23.42 6.24
C ASN A 79 7.42 -23.30 6.99
N ARG A 80 7.21 -22.21 7.76
CA ARG A 80 5.95 -21.96 8.47
C ARG A 80 4.97 -21.10 7.67
N ILE A 81 5.46 -20.22 6.80
CA ILE A 81 4.65 -19.34 5.95
C ILE A 81 5.26 -19.34 4.55
N VAL A 82 4.58 -20.01 3.61
CA VAL A 82 5.07 -20.26 2.24
C VAL A 82 5.34 -18.98 1.44
N ASN A 83 4.79 -17.84 1.86
CA ASN A 83 4.96 -16.54 1.21
C ASN A 83 5.36 -15.48 2.24
N ALA A 84 6.65 -15.39 2.59
CA ALA A 84 7.11 -14.26 3.39
C ALA A 84 7.23 -13.02 2.49
N PRO A 85 6.44 -11.95 2.70
CA PRO A 85 6.41 -10.78 1.80
C PRO A 85 7.61 -9.85 1.98
N PHE A 86 8.54 -10.20 2.88
CA PHE A 86 9.66 -9.35 3.25
C PHE A 86 10.92 -9.68 2.47
N LEU A 87 11.52 -8.64 1.86
CA LEU A 87 12.92 -8.62 1.49
C LEU A 87 13.74 -8.40 2.75
N ILE A 88 14.81 -9.18 2.95
CA ILE A 88 15.76 -8.95 4.05
C ILE A 88 17.17 -8.98 3.47
N ARG A 89 17.94 -7.91 3.68
CA ARG A 89 19.35 -7.81 3.25
C ARG A 89 20.22 -7.43 4.43
N VAL A 90 21.40 -8.04 4.49
CA VAL A 90 22.47 -7.66 5.42
C VAL A 90 23.58 -7.02 4.60
N LEU A 91 23.90 -5.77 4.91
CA LEU A 91 24.84 -4.95 4.14
C LEU A 91 26.10 -4.67 4.98
N THR A 92 27.25 -4.66 4.33
CA THR A 92 28.52 -4.17 4.89
C THR A 92 28.69 -2.68 4.63
N VAL A 93 29.60 -2.03 5.35
CA VAL A 93 29.97 -0.61 5.12
C VAL A 93 30.41 -0.31 3.69
N ASP A 94 31.01 -1.29 3.00
CA ASP A 94 31.47 -1.14 1.62
C ASP A 94 30.34 -1.32 0.58
N GLY A 95 29.10 -1.49 1.06
CA GLY A 95 27.91 -1.70 0.23
C GLY A 95 27.71 -3.11 -0.28
N GLY A 96 28.54 -4.07 0.14
CA GLY A 96 28.37 -5.48 -0.18
C GLY A 96 27.21 -6.10 0.61
N ALA A 97 26.42 -6.97 -0.01
CA ALA A 97 25.42 -7.76 0.70
C ALA A 97 26.02 -9.09 1.19
N LEU A 98 26.11 -9.30 2.50
CA LEU A 98 26.52 -10.59 3.09
C LEU A 98 25.41 -11.64 3.01
N PHE A 99 24.16 -11.18 2.99
CA PHE A 99 22.99 -12.03 2.91
C PHE A 99 21.85 -11.29 2.24
N THR A 100 21.05 -12.02 1.47
CA THR A 100 19.81 -11.52 0.86
C THR A 100 18.79 -12.64 0.85
N LYS A 101 17.65 -12.39 1.50
CA LYS A 101 16.43 -13.17 1.34
C LYS A 101 15.54 -12.41 0.37
N PRO A 102 15.28 -12.95 -0.83
CA PRO A 102 14.39 -12.32 -1.80
C PRO A 102 12.96 -12.29 -1.27
N SER A 103 12.22 -11.23 -1.62
CA SER A 103 10.75 -11.23 -1.49
C SER A 103 10.13 -11.97 -2.68
N VAL A 104 8.95 -12.57 -2.50
CA VAL A 104 8.16 -13.12 -3.61
C VAL A 104 7.74 -12.05 -4.62
N GLN A 105 7.67 -10.79 -4.19
CA GLN A 105 7.31 -9.63 -5.03
C GLN A 105 8.54 -8.96 -5.67
N GLN A 106 9.72 -9.60 -5.63
CA GLN A 106 10.96 -8.99 -6.12
C GLN A 106 10.98 -8.80 -7.65
N GLU A 107 10.25 -9.61 -8.42
CA GLU A 107 10.27 -9.53 -9.88
C GLU A 107 9.61 -8.24 -10.44
N THR A 108 8.81 -7.55 -9.64
CA THR A 108 8.04 -6.35 -10.05
C THR A 108 8.84 -5.05 -9.93
N PHE A 109 9.96 -5.03 -9.18
CA PHE A 109 10.73 -3.81 -8.90
C PHE A 109 12.16 -3.88 -9.44
N ASP A 110 12.72 -2.73 -9.81
CA ASP A 110 14.11 -2.61 -10.25
C ASP A 110 15.06 -2.56 -9.04
N PHE A 111 15.48 -3.75 -8.60
CA PHE A 111 16.51 -3.90 -7.56
C PHE A 111 17.94 -3.62 -8.06
N ASP A 112 18.16 -3.45 -9.37
CA ASP A 112 19.48 -3.06 -9.89
C ASP A 112 19.78 -1.59 -9.54
N SER A 113 18.76 -0.74 -9.43
CA SER A 113 18.88 0.62 -8.92
C SER A 113 19.43 0.67 -7.47
N LEU A 114 19.01 -0.28 -6.62
CA LEU A 114 19.47 -0.37 -5.23
C LEU A 114 20.95 -0.68 -5.11
N SER A 115 21.51 -1.47 -6.03
CA SER A 115 22.93 -1.83 -5.99
C SER A 115 23.86 -0.61 -6.13
N LYS A 116 23.37 0.50 -6.71
CA LYS A 116 24.10 1.76 -6.82
C LYS A 116 23.99 2.61 -5.55
N GLU A 117 22.83 2.62 -4.90
CA GLU A 117 22.63 3.30 -3.61
C GLU A 117 23.31 2.57 -2.45
N GLU A 118 23.52 1.26 -2.60
CA GLU A 118 24.12 0.40 -1.58
C GLU A 118 25.57 0.72 -1.27
N LEU A 119 26.29 1.46 -2.13
CA LEU A 119 27.68 1.86 -1.91
C LEU A 119 27.92 2.64 -0.61
N HIS A 120 26.87 3.25 -0.04
CA HIS A 120 26.93 4.03 1.20
C HIS A 120 25.72 3.73 2.12
N PRO A 121 25.72 2.61 2.87
CA PRO A 121 24.62 2.22 3.75
C PRO A 121 24.26 3.26 4.82
N GLU A 122 25.22 4.09 5.22
CA GLU A 122 25.05 5.18 6.16
C GLU A 122 24.13 6.31 5.65
N GLN A 123 24.00 6.47 4.33
CA GLN A 123 23.18 7.51 3.71
C GLN A 123 21.70 7.10 3.57
N ILE A 124 21.43 5.80 3.68
CA ILE A 124 20.13 5.17 3.43
C ILE A 124 19.50 4.61 4.70
N LEU A 125 19.90 5.16 5.86
CA LEU A 125 19.30 4.88 7.16
C LEU A 125 17.84 5.36 7.21
N GLY A 126 17.01 4.62 7.94
CA GLY A 126 15.59 4.92 8.08
C GLY A 126 14.75 4.47 6.90
N TRP A 127 13.61 5.15 6.71
CA TRP A 127 12.61 4.83 5.71
C TRP A 127 12.98 5.37 4.34
N HIS A 128 12.93 4.50 3.34
CA HIS A 128 13.10 4.81 1.92
C HIS A 128 12.03 4.06 1.11
N ALA A 129 11.70 4.55 -0.08
CA ALA A 129 10.74 3.88 -0.94
C ALA A 129 11.25 3.85 -2.37
N LEU A 130 11.15 2.69 -3.01
CA LEU A 130 11.40 2.55 -4.44
C LEU A 130 10.08 2.59 -5.17
N SER A 131 10.07 3.21 -6.35
CA SER A 131 8.92 3.12 -7.24
C SER A 131 9.05 1.86 -8.10
N ALA A 132 7.93 1.21 -8.39
CA ALA A 132 7.88 0.14 -9.39
C ALA A 132 8.30 0.67 -10.77
N VAL A 133 8.82 -0.21 -11.62
CA VAL A 133 9.30 0.16 -12.96
C VAL A 133 8.15 0.59 -13.87
N ASN A 134 6.98 -0.02 -13.68
CA ASN A 134 5.83 0.11 -14.57
C ASN A 134 4.50 0.34 -13.83
N ASP A 135 4.53 0.69 -12.55
CA ASP A 135 3.33 0.75 -11.71
C ASP A 135 3.36 1.90 -10.69
N GLU A 136 2.20 2.24 -10.12
CA GLU A 136 2.05 3.19 -9.02
C GLU A 136 2.52 2.60 -7.67
N ASP A 137 2.78 1.29 -7.65
CA ASP A 137 3.26 0.57 -6.49
C ASP A 137 4.63 1.04 -6.01
N LYS A 138 4.81 0.94 -4.69
CA LYS A 138 6.03 1.30 -3.99
C LYS A 138 6.57 0.12 -3.22
N PHE A 139 7.88 -0.02 -3.23
CA PHE A 139 8.57 -0.94 -2.35
C PHE A 139 9.14 -0.16 -1.18
N ASP A 140 8.50 -0.27 -0.02
CA ASP A 140 8.94 0.37 1.20
C ASP A 140 10.18 -0.37 1.71
N LEU A 141 11.19 0.39 2.12
CA LEU A 141 12.47 -0.08 2.66
C LEU A 141 12.74 0.60 4.00
N LEU A 142 13.25 -0.17 4.94
CA LEU A 142 13.68 0.32 6.24
C LEU A 142 15.06 -0.24 6.54
N THR A 143 16.04 0.65 6.74
CA THR A 143 17.43 0.29 7.01
C THR A 143 17.85 0.76 8.40
N GLU A 144 18.51 -0.11 9.16
CA GLU A 144 19.06 0.18 10.49
C GLU A 144 20.51 -0.33 10.60
N LYS A 145 21.32 0.41 11.35
CA LYS A 145 22.67 -0.02 11.71
C LYS A 145 22.59 -0.99 12.89
N VAL A 146 23.08 -2.21 12.71
CA VAL A 146 23.06 -3.25 13.74
C VAL A 146 24.35 -3.21 14.58
N ARG A 147 25.49 -3.08 13.90
CA ARG A 147 26.83 -3.04 14.51
C ARG A 147 27.75 -2.12 13.70
N ASP A 148 28.93 -1.86 14.21
CA ASP A 148 29.96 -1.20 13.42
C ASP A 148 30.24 -2.02 12.15
N ASN A 149 30.06 -1.35 11.01
CA ASN A 149 30.15 -1.89 9.65
C ASN A 149 29.08 -2.89 9.21
N LEU A 150 27.97 -3.02 9.95
CA LEU A 150 26.89 -3.94 9.60
C LEU A 150 25.52 -3.25 9.67
N TYR A 151 24.78 -3.35 8.57
CA TYR A 151 23.45 -2.80 8.43
C TYR A 151 22.48 -3.89 8.05
N ILE A 152 21.24 -3.74 8.48
CA ILE A 152 20.13 -4.61 8.08
C ILE A 152 19.06 -3.77 7.40
N ARG A 153 18.52 -4.32 6.33
CA ARG A 153 17.47 -3.73 5.53
C ARG A 153 16.31 -4.70 5.42
N VAL A 154 15.12 -4.21 5.72
CA VAL A 154 13.87 -4.93 5.51
C VAL A 154 13.03 -4.16 4.51
N GLY A 155 12.38 -4.87 3.59
CA GLY A 155 11.53 -4.25 2.60
C GLY A 155 10.25 -5.01 2.33
N LYS A 156 9.21 -4.33 1.88
CA LYS A 156 7.92 -4.92 1.54
C LYS A 156 7.20 -4.07 0.47
N SER A 157 6.49 -4.72 -0.45
CA SER A 157 5.66 -4.03 -1.44
C SER A 157 4.43 -3.36 -0.79
N SER A 158 3.97 -2.28 -1.40
CA SER A 158 2.67 -1.67 -1.14
C SER A 158 1.52 -2.31 -1.93
N GLU A 159 1.79 -3.24 -2.84
CA GLU A 159 0.82 -3.89 -3.73
C GLU A 159 -0.41 -4.40 -2.96
N ASP A 160 -0.20 -5.15 -1.86
CA ASP A 160 -1.29 -5.65 -1.02
C ASP A 160 -2.21 -4.53 -0.49
N ARG A 161 -1.63 -3.36 -0.17
CA ARG A 161 -2.38 -2.19 0.31
C ARG A 161 -3.15 -1.56 -0.83
N GLU A 162 -2.53 -1.41 -1.98
CA GLU A 162 -3.14 -0.76 -3.13
C GLU A 162 -4.31 -1.58 -3.66
N GLU A 163 -4.16 -2.91 -3.77
CA GLU A 163 -5.25 -3.81 -4.18
C GLU A 163 -6.49 -3.67 -3.26
N ILE A 164 -6.28 -3.52 -1.95
CA ILE A 164 -7.37 -3.30 -0.99
C ILE A 164 -8.06 -1.95 -1.26
N LEU A 165 -7.29 -0.88 -1.47
CA LEU A 165 -7.82 0.46 -1.73
C LEU A 165 -8.58 0.53 -3.04
N GLU A 166 -8.04 -0.06 -4.11
CA GLU A 166 -8.70 -0.16 -5.41
C GLU A 166 -10.01 -0.94 -5.31
N ARG A 167 -10.03 -2.04 -4.56
CA ARG A 167 -11.25 -2.83 -4.34
C ARG A 167 -12.32 -2.01 -3.61
N ILE A 168 -11.94 -1.20 -2.63
CA ILE A 168 -12.87 -0.30 -1.92
C ILE A 168 -13.46 0.73 -2.90
N VAL A 169 -12.61 1.37 -3.71
CA VAL A 169 -13.05 2.35 -4.73
C VAL A 169 -13.99 1.69 -5.74
N SER A 170 -13.66 0.49 -6.21
CA SER A 170 -14.47 -0.27 -7.15
C SER A 170 -15.86 -0.60 -6.59
N VAL A 171 -15.94 -1.11 -5.36
CA VAL A 171 -17.23 -1.41 -4.70
C VAL A 171 -18.07 -0.15 -4.52
N PHE A 172 -17.45 0.96 -4.12
CA PHE A 172 -18.15 2.24 -3.98
C PHE A 172 -18.65 2.77 -5.32
N ALA A 173 -17.83 2.73 -6.37
CA ALA A 173 -18.19 3.19 -7.70
C ALA A 173 -19.35 2.37 -8.30
N VAL A 174 -19.30 1.03 -8.17
CA VAL A 174 -20.38 0.15 -8.64
C VAL A 174 -21.67 0.41 -7.87
N THR A 175 -21.60 0.42 -6.54
CA THR A 175 -22.78 0.59 -5.69
C THR A 175 -23.40 1.98 -5.85
N GLY A 176 -22.56 3.02 -5.83
CA GLY A 176 -22.96 4.40 -6.08
C GLY A 176 -23.56 4.58 -7.47
N GLY A 177 -22.98 3.94 -8.49
CA GLY A 177 -23.50 3.93 -9.86
C GLY A 177 -24.90 3.31 -9.95
N VAL A 178 -25.13 2.16 -9.31
CA VAL A 178 -26.46 1.53 -9.25
C VAL A 178 -27.47 2.42 -8.56
N ILE A 179 -27.12 3.02 -7.41
CA ILE A 179 -28.01 3.95 -6.69
C ILE A 179 -28.33 5.18 -7.54
N ALA A 180 -27.34 5.73 -8.23
CA ALA A 180 -27.53 6.86 -9.14
C ALA A 180 -28.48 6.50 -10.29
N LEU A 181 -28.30 5.33 -10.91
CA LEU A 181 -29.18 4.83 -11.97
C LEU A 181 -30.62 4.62 -11.47
N LEU A 182 -30.80 4.00 -10.29
CA LEU A 182 -32.12 3.83 -9.69
C LEU A 182 -32.77 5.18 -9.35
N SER A 183 -31.99 6.15 -8.88
CA SER A 183 -32.49 7.51 -8.60
C SER A 183 -32.97 8.21 -9.86
N ILE A 184 -32.28 8.00 -11.00
CA ILE A 184 -32.71 8.51 -12.31
C ILE A 184 -33.97 7.79 -12.79
N LEU A 185 -34.05 6.46 -12.64
CA LEU A 185 -35.19 5.66 -13.11
C LEU A 185 -36.47 5.85 -12.27
N LEU A 186 -36.34 6.07 -10.95
CA LEU A 186 -37.46 6.26 -10.04
C LEU A 186 -37.85 7.74 -9.87
N GLY A 187 -36.95 8.66 -10.24
CA GLY A 187 -37.05 10.11 -9.98
C GLY A 187 -37.20 10.99 -11.23
N ILE A 188 -37.27 10.41 -12.43
CA ILE A 188 -37.69 11.07 -13.68
C ILE A 188 -39.05 10.52 -14.10
#